data_AF-A0A1Y1KR98-F1
#
_entry.id   AF-A0A1Y1KR98-F1
#
_cell.length_a   1.000
_cell.length_b   1.000
_cell.length_c   1.000
_cell.angle_alpha   90.00
_cell.angle_beta   90.00
_cell.angle_gamma   90.00
#
_symmetry.space_group_name_H-M   'P 1'
#
loop_
_entity.id
_entity.type
_entity.pdbx_description
1 polymer ?
#
loop_
_entity_poly.entity_id
_entity_poly.type
_entity_poly.pdbx_seq_one_letter_code
_entity_poly.pdbx_strand_id
1 'polypeptide(L)'
;MELVFEPDLCNGEEAAALVKELVNVFECLQTCSCKMEEGALRVDANVSVHKKGQPLGIRTEVKNIGSIRAVAAAINYEIQRQIALLEVGENVVNETRSWNSDSRVTVSMRDKEEKQDYRYMPEPNLPPLYIAMGPTTWGCVNAEHIKKLIPQLPHEIRKHLKEECNLTTEQAIILVNELKLLRAFTSISLNKKLNATLIANLLINDFLSLVNKEKMDLDGITINPSFFGDIVELLQNEMVSHKSVQFLMGEMLKSTSKTVKEVTENCASSKFNKTLFRL
;
A
#
# COMPACT_ATOMS: atom_id res chain seq x y z
N MET A 1 5.42 -4.35 -17.69
CA MET A 1 4.98 -5.69 -17.27
C MET A 1 3.47 -5.66 -17.21
N GLU A 2 2.81 -6.63 -17.82
CA GLU A 2 1.35 -6.77 -17.78
C GLU A 2 1.01 -7.97 -16.91
N LEU A 3 0.13 -7.78 -15.92
CA LEU A 3 -0.35 -8.84 -15.05
C LEU A 3 -1.84 -9.01 -15.30
N VAL A 4 -2.22 -10.21 -15.78
CA VAL A 4 -3.62 -10.58 -16.03
C VAL A 4 -4.01 -11.63 -15.00
N PHE A 5 -5.11 -11.37 -14.29
CA PHE A 5 -5.62 -12.24 -13.24
C PHE A 5 -6.81 -13.05 -13.75
N GLU A 6 -6.94 -14.27 -13.23
CA GLU A 6 -8.18 -15.05 -13.35
C GLU A 6 -9.34 -14.33 -12.63
N PRO A 7 -10.60 -14.55 -13.05
CA PRO A 7 -11.76 -13.83 -12.53
C PRO A 7 -12.23 -14.36 -11.15
N ASP A 8 -11.33 -14.38 -10.17
CA ASP A 8 -11.56 -14.93 -8.82
C ASP A 8 -12.10 -13.89 -7.82
N LEU A 9 -12.01 -12.60 -8.16
CA LEU A 9 -12.42 -11.49 -7.29
C LEU A 9 -13.93 -11.26 -7.35
N CYS A 10 -14.56 -11.06 -6.19
CA CYS A 10 -16.01 -10.97 -6.06
C CYS A 10 -16.54 -9.53 -5.86
N ASN A 11 -15.70 -8.58 -5.47
CA ASN A 11 -16.12 -7.21 -5.17
C ASN A 11 -14.98 -6.20 -5.36
N GLY A 12 -15.32 -4.90 -5.30
CA GLY A 12 -14.36 -3.82 -5.46
C GLY A 12 -13.30 -3.76 -4.35
N GLU A 13 -13.66 -4.15 -3.13
CA GLU A 13 -12.75 -4.15 -1.98
C GLU A 13 -11.62 -5.18 -2.14
N GLU A 14 -11.95 -6.41 -2.56
CA GLU A 14 -10.98 -7.46 -2.89
C GLU A 14 -10.05 -7.02 -4.02
N ALA A 15 -10.59 -6.40 -5.08
CA ALA A 15 -9.80 -5.89 -6.18
C ALA A 15 -8.84 -4.77 -5.75
N ALA A 16 -9.32 -3.82 -4.95
CA ALA A 16 -8.46 -2.77 -4.40
C ALA A 16 -7.39 -3.34 -3.46
N ALA A 17 -7.72 -4.36 -2.66
CA ALA A 17 -6.77 -5.05 -1.80
C ALA A 17 -5.68 -5.79 -2.60
N LEU A 18 -6.06 -6.48 -3.70
CA LEU A 18 -5.10 -7.11 -4.61
C LEU A 18 -4.14 -6.06 -5.20
N VAL A 19 -4.68 -4.95 -5.72
CA VAL A 19 -3.85 -3.88 -6.30
C VAL A 19 -2.92 -3.30 -5.24
N LYS A 20 -3.40 -3.05 -4.02
CA LYS A 20 -2.54 -2.55 -2.93
C LYS A 20 -1.44 -3.55 -2.55
N GLU A 21 -1.74 -4.85 -2.51
CA GLU A 21 -0.73 -5.86 -2.23
C GLU A 21 0.32 -5.95 -3.35
N LEU A 22 -0.08 -5.81 -4.63
CA LEU A 22 0.87 -5.71 -5.74
C LEU A 22 1.78 -4.50 -5.62
N VAL A 23 1.24 -3.34 -5.24
CA VAL A 23 2.03 -2.14 -4.95
C VAL A 23 3.07 -2.44 -3.88
N ASN A 24 2.66 -3.01 -2.74
CA ASN A 24 3.57 -3.38 -1.66
C ASN A 24 4.68 -4.33 -2.15
N VAL A 25 4.34 -5.33 -2.99
CA VAL A 25 5.32 -6.26 -3.58
C VAL A 25 6.32 -5.52 -4.46
N PHE A 26 5.86 -4.67 -5.38
CA PHE A 26 6.76 -3.93 -6.28
C PHE A 26 7.66 -2.93 -5.57
N GLU A 27 7.14 -2.28 -4.53
CA GLU A 27 7.94 -1.37 -3.70
C GLU A 27 9.00 -2.14 -2.90
N CYS A 28 8.68 -3.31 -2.36
CA CYS A 28 9.66 -4.20 -1.73
C CYS A 28 10.75 -4.63 -2.72
N LEU A 29 10.34 -5.01 -3.95
CA LEU A 29 11.27 -5.38 -5.02
C LEU A 29 12.04 -4.20 -5.60
N GLN A 30 11.59 -2.96 -5.35
CA GLN A 30 12.15 -1.72 -5.91
C GLN A 30 12.19 -1.69 -7.45
N THR A 31 11.18 -2.30 -8.10
CA THR A 31 11.13 -2.42 -9.57
C THR A 31 10.18 -1.43 -10.24
N CYS A 32 9.25 -0.84 -9.50
CA CYS A 32 8.28 0.13 -10.01
C CYS A 32 7.93 1.15 -8.91
N SER A 33 7.72 2.42 -9.26
CA SER A 33 7.25 3.45 -8.30
C SER A 33 5.78 3.25 -7.91
N CYS A 34 5.01 2.53 -8.73
CA CYS A 34 3.60 2.20 -8.50
C CYS A 34 2.64 3.38 -8.32
N LYS A 35 3.11 4.61 -8.54
CA LYS A 35 2.31 5.83 -8.52
C LYS A 35 1.36 5.88 -9.71
N MET A 36 0.06 5.82 -9.43
CA MET A 36 -0.97 5.82 -10.48
C MET A 36 -1.10 7.18 -11.15
N GLU A 37 -0.86 8.27 -10.41
CA GLU A 37 -0.87 9.65 -10.89
C GLU A 37 0.25 9.95 -11.89
N GLU A 38 1.40 9.26 -11.76
CA GLU A 38 2.50 9.30 -12.73
C GLU A 38 2.27 8.34 -13.91
N GLY A 39 1.21 7.53 -13.85
CA GLY A 39 0.91 6.50 -14.84
C GLY A 39 1.81 5.27 -14.76
N ALA A 40 2.58 5.12 -13.67
CA ALA A 40 3.50 3.99 -13.44
C ALA A 40 2.77 2.68 -13.13
N LEU A 41 1.55 2.77 -12.59
CA LEU A 41 0.62 1.66 -12.43
C LEU A 41 -0.71 2.01 -13.08
N ARG A 42 -1.23 1.10 -13.89
CA ARG A 42 -2.55 1.22 -14.55
C ARG A 42 -3.35 -0.04 -14.26
N VAL A 43 -4.65 0.14 -14.08
CA VAL A 43 -5.59 -0.94 -13.79
C VAL A 43 -6.81 -0.77 -14.68
N ASP A 44 -7.07 -1.79 -15.48
CA ASP A 44 -8.32 -1.97 -16.21
C ASP A 44 -9.10 -3.10 -15.54
N ALA A 45 -10.37 -2.86 -15.20
CA ALA A 45 -11.19 -3.79 -14.44
C ALA A 45 -12.22 -4.48 -15.35
N ASN A 46 -12.23 -5.81 -15.37
CA ASN A 46 -13.20 -6.59 -16.11
C ASN A 46 -14.29 -7.07 -15.14
N VAL A 47 -15.53 -6.64 -15.33
CA VAL A 47 -16.64 -6.88 -14.41
C VAL A 47 -17.78 -7.60 -15.13
N SER A 48 -18.27 -8.68 -14.52
CA SER A 48 -19.54 -9.30 -14.89
C SER A 48 -20.29 -9.77 -13.65
N VAL A 49 -21.62 -9.79 -13.73
CA VAL A 49 -22.48 -10.33 -12.66
C VAL A 49 -23.19 -11.59 -13.12
N HIS A 50 -23.43 -12.51 -12.19
CA HIS A 50 -24.16 -13.74 -12.45
C HIS A 50 -24.91 -14.19 -11.19
N LYS A 51 -25.94 -15.01 -11.36
CA LYS A 51 -26.61 -15.67 -10.24
C LYS A 51 -25.75 -16.82 -9.74
N LYS A 52 -25.72 -17.06 -8.43
CA LYS A 52 -24.95 -18.15 -7.83
C LYS A 52 -25.23 -19.49 -8.53
N GLY A 53 -24.17 -20.17 -8.96
CA GLY A 53 -24.24 -21.46 -9.67
C GLY A 53 -24.48 -21.36 -11.18
N GLN A 54 -24.60 -20.17 -11.75
CA GLN A 54 -24.63 -19.92 -13.19
C GLN A 54 -23.21 -19.58 -13.71
N PRO A 55 -22.95 -19.71 -15.03
CA PRO A 55 -21.70 -19.20 -15.61
C PRO A 55 -21.57 -17.69 -15.45
N LEU A 56 -20.33 -17.19 -15.56
CA LEU A 56 -20.04 -15.75 -15.56
C LEU A 56 -20.85 -15.03 -16.64
N GLY A 57 -21.33 -13.83 -16.30
CA GLY A 57 -22.12 -12.99 -17.20
C GLY A 57 -21.30 -12.31 -18.29
N ILE A 58 -21.97 -11.44 -19.05
CA ILE A 58 -21.33 -10.63 -20.08
C ILE A 58 -20.38 -9.63 -19.43
N ARG A 59 -19.15 -9.58 -19.94
CA ARG A 59 -18.07 -8.74 -19.43
C ARG A 59 -18.26 -7.29 -19.86
N THR A 60 -18.07 -6.37 -18.92
CA THR A 60 -17.82 -4.95 -19.17
C THR A 60 -16.39 -4.63 -18.74
N GLU A 61 -15.62 -3.96 -19.59
CA GLU A 61 -14.27 -3.51 -19.27
C GLU A 61 -14.31 -2.04 -18.81
N VAL A 62 -13.83 -1.74 -17.61
CA VAL A 62 -13.78 -0.39 -17.05
C VAL A 62 -12.33 0.11 -17.06
N LYS A 63 -12.07 1.16 -17.84
CA LYS A 63 -10.77 1.82 -17.99
C LYS A 63 -10.71 3.16 -17.24
N ASN A 64 -9.52 3.77 -17.24
CA ASN A 64 -9.26 5.11 -16.68
C ASN A 64 -9.50 5.21 -15.16
N ILE A 65 -9.01 4.22 -14.41
CA ILE A 65 -9.11 4.19 -12.96
C ILE A 65 -7.84 4.81 -12.37
N GLY A 66 -7.94 6.03 -11.84
CA GLY A 66 -6.78 6.83 -11.41
C GLY A 66 -6.26 6.59 -9.99
N SER A 67 -6.88 5.73 -9.19
CA SER A 67 -6.42 5.41 -7.83
C SER A 67 -6.94 4.06 -7.36
N ILE A 68 -6.27 3.45 -6.36
CA ILE A 68 -6.72 2.21 -5.72
C ILE A 68 -8.13 2.35 -5.14
N ARG A 69 -8.45 3.50 -4.54
CA ARG A 69 -9.80 3.78 -4.04
C ARG A 69 -10.83 3.85 -5.17
N ALA A 70 -10.44 4.39 -6.32
CA ALA A 70 -11.28 4.42 -7.51
C ALA A 70 -11.50 3.02 -8.09
N VAL A 71 -10.58 2.06 -7.94
CA VAL A 71 -10.78 0.65 -8.34
C VAL A 71 -12.02 0.09 -7.65
N ALA A 72 -12.06 0.18 -6.32
CA ALA A 72 -13.21 -0.33 -5.55
C ALA A 72 -14.51 0.37 -5.96
N ALA A 73 -14.48 1.71 -6.07
CA ALA A 73 -15.66 2.49 -6.42
C ALA A 73 -16.19 2.17 -7.83
N ALA A 74 -15.29 2.05 -8.82
CA ALA A 74 -15.64 1.75 -10.20
C ALA A 74 -16.26 0.36 -10.35
N ILE A 75 -15.65 -0.65 -9.72
CA ILE A 75 -16.14 -2.03 -9.75
C ILE A 75 -17.49 -2.12 -9.05
N ASN A 76 -17.62 -1.55 -7.85
CA ASN A 76 -18.89 -1.60 -7.11
C ASN A 76 -20.01 -0.86 -7.85
N TYR A 77 -19.71 0.28 -8.48
CA TYR A 77 -20.67 0.96 -9.34
C TYR A 77 -21.12 0.09 -10.52
N GLU A 78 -20.16 -0.54 -11.21
CA GLU A 78 -20.45 -1.36 -12.39
C GLU A 78 -21.25 -2.63 -12.02
N ILE A 79 -20.94 -3.26 -10.89
CA ILE A 79 -21.74 -4.38 -10.35
C ILE A 79 -23.19 -3.94 -10.15
N GLN A 80 -23.43 -2.81 -9.48
CA GLN A 80 -24.78 -2.31 -9.22
C GLN A 80 -25.51 -1.94 -10.52
N ARG A 81 -24.81 -1.33 -11.48
CA ARG A 81 -25.36 -1.00 -12.79
C ARG A 81 -25.83 -2.24 -13.54
N GLN A 82 -24.99 -3.28 -13.60
CA GLN A 82 -25.34 -4.52 -14.30
C GLN A 82 -26.50 -5.24 -13.62
N ILE A 83 -26.55 -5.26 -12.27
CA ILE A 83 -27.69 -5.82 -11.53
C ILE A 83 -28.97 -5.06 -11.88
N ALA A 84 -28.96 -3.73 -11.81
CA ALA A 84 -30.14 -2.91 -12.09
C ALA A 84 -30.69 -3.14 -13.50
N LEU A 85 -29.82 -3.27 -14.51
CA LEU A 85 -30.21 -3.59 -15.89
C LEU A 85 -30.90 -4.97 -15.99
N LEU A 86 -30.31 -5.98 -15.36
CA LEU A 86 -30.87 -7.34 -15.40
C LEU A 86 -32.20 -7.43 -14.64
N GLU A 87 -32.40 -6.64 -13.58
CA GLU A 87 -33.63 -6.61 -12.80
C GLU A 87 -34.82 -6.00 -13.57
N VAL A 88 -34.56 -5.02 -14.45
CA VAL A 88 -35.60 -4.45 -15.34
C VAL A 88 -35.81 -5.27 -16.62
N GLY A 89 -35.12 -6.40 -16.76
CA GLY A 89 -35.22 -7.29 -17.92
C GLY A 89 -34.41 -6.86 -19.14
N GLU A 90 -33.49 -5.90 -18.98
CA GLU A 90 -32.53 -5.51 -20.00
C GLU A 90 -31.29 -6.44 -19.98
N ASN A 91 -30.49 -6.39 -21.05
CA ASN A 91 -29.27 -7.19 -21.18
C ASN A 91 -28.03 -6.32 -20.99
N VAL A 92 -27.01 -6.86 -20.31
CA VAL A 92 -25.68 -6.26 -20.29
C VAL A 92 -25.02 -6.46 -21.65
N VAL A 93 -24.45 -5.40 -22.23
CA VAL A 93 -23.68 -5.47 -23.47
C VAL A 93 -22.18 -5.55 -23.17
N ASN A 94 -21.42 -6.22 -24.05
CA ASN A 94 -19.97 -6.24 -23.97
C ASN A 94 -19.44 -4.92 -24.51
N GLU A 95 -19.07 -4.01 -23.62
CA GLU A 95 -18.62 -2.66 -23.93
C GLU A 95 -17.44 -2.26 -23.05
N THR A 96 -16.70 -1.26 -23.52
CA THR A 96 -15.64 -0.61 -22.76
C THR A 96 -16.19 0.69 -22.18
N ARG A 97 -16.09 0.86 -20.87
CA ARG A 97 -16.56 2.04 -20.13
C ARG A 97 -15.38 2.75 -19.48
N SER A 98 -15.51 4.05 -19.26
CA SER A 98 -14.53 4.88 -18.55
C SER A 98 -15.06 5.24 -17.17
N TRP A 99 -14.21 5.16 -16.14
CA TRP A 99 -14.54 5.70 -14.83
C TRP A 99 -14.42 7.23 -14.82
N ASN A 100 -15.49 7.91 -14.44
CA ASN A 100 -15.49 9.35 -14.17
C ASN A 100 -15.43 9.59 -12.65
N SER A 101 -14.30 10.08 -12.15
CA SER A 101 -14.07 10.31 -10.72
C SER A 101 -14.95 11.39 -10.11
N ASP A 102 -15.31 12.41 -10.89
CA ASP A 102 -16.04 13.58 -10.40
C ASP A 102 -17.51 13.25 -10.13
N SER A 103 -18.13 12.55 -11.09
CA SER A 103 -19.52 12.09 -10.98
C SER A 103 -19.67 10.72 -10.34
N ARG A 104 -18.56 9.99 -10.13
CA ARG A 104 -18.51 8.63 -9.57
C ARG A 104 -19.40 7.63 -10.32
N VAL A 105 -19.35 7.69 -11.66
CA VAL A 105 -20.09 6.78 -12.54
C VAL A 105 -19.18 6.21 -13.62
N THR A 106 -19.55 5.05 -14.17
CA THR A 106 -18.98 4.53 -15.42
C THR A 106 -19.75 5.12 -16.61
N VAL A 107 -19.02 5.62 -17.61
CA VAL A 107 -19.59 6.19 -18.84
C VAL A 107 -19.17 5.31 -20.02
N SER A 108 -20.13 4.96 -20.89
CA SER A 108 -19.83 4.19 -22.10
C SER A 108 -18.84 4.96 -22.98
N MET A 109 -17.77 4.30 -23.41
CA MET A 109 -16.85 4.88 -24.38
C MET A 109 -17.35 4.59 -25.79
N ARG A 110 -17.06 5.50 -26.72
CA ARG A 110 -17.52 5.39 -28.12
C ARG A 110 -17.11 4.05 -28.73
N ASP A 111 -18.10 3.31 -29.24
CA ASP A 111 -17.96 2.03 -29.95
C ASP A 111 -16.99 2.16 -31.14
N LYS A 112 -15.71 1.85 -30.91
CA LYS A 112 -14.70 1.70 -31.98
C LYS A 112 -13.69 0.59 -31.70
N GLU A 113 -14.06 -0.39 -30.88
CA GLU A 113 -13.26 -1.60 -30.68
C GLU A 113 -14.10 -2.83 -31.07
N GLU A 114 -14.30 -3.04 -32.37
CA GLU A 114 -14.50 -4.40 -32.88
C GLU A 114 -13.31 -5.26 -32.41
N LYS A 115 -13.49 -6.58 -32.24
CA LYS A 115 -12.38 -7.50 -31.94
C LYS A 115 -11.23 -7.26 -32.92
N GLN A 116 -10.18 -6.57 -32.47
CA GLN A 116 -9.04 -6.26 -33.33
C GLN A 116 -8.22 -7.53 -33.51
N ASP A 117 -8.01 -7.92 -34.76
CA ASP A 117 -7.04 -8.95 -35.08
C ASP A 117 -5.62 -8.36 -34.96
N TYR A 118 -5.00 -8.61 -33.81
CA TYR A 118 -3.65 -8.16 -33.50
C TYR A 118 -2.57 -8.85 -34.34
N ARG A 119 -2.90 -9.92 -35.09
CA ARG A 119 -1.97 -10.66 -35.97
C ARG A 119 -0.62 -10.95 -35.29
N TYR A 120 -0.66 -11.48 -34.07
CA TYR A 120 0.53 -11.81 -33.29
C TYR A 120 1.47 -12.70 -34.11
N MET A 121 2.72 -12.25 -34.25
CA MET A 121 3.82 -13.03 -34.81
C MET A 121 5.05 -12.89 -33.91
N PRO A 122 5.93 -13.91 -33.84
CA PRO A 122 7.21 -13.77 -33.15
C PRO A 122 8.02 -12.61 -33.73
N GLU A 123 8.61 -11.78 -32.87
CA GLU A 123 9.46 -10.66 -33.28
C GLU A 123 10.76 -11.18 -33.91
N PRO A 124 10.99 -11.00 -35.23
CA PRO A 124 12.16 -11.57 -35.91
C PRO A 124 13.49 -10.91 -35.53
N ASN A 125 13.47 -9.68 -35.01
CA ASN A 125 14.69 -8.94 -34.65
C ASN A 125 15.18 -9.21 -33.23
N LEU A 126 14.39 -9.89 -32.40
CA LEU A 126 14.75 -10.22 -31.02
C LEU A 126 15.02 -11.73 -30.92
N PRO A 127 16.28 -12.15 -30.64
CA PRO A 127 16.54 -13.56 -30.38
C PRO A 127 15.77 -14.01 -29.12
N PRO A 128 15.39 -15.30 -29.03
CA PRO A 128 14.71 -15.82 -27.86
C PRO A 128 15.48 -15.58 -26.56
N LEU A 129 14.76 -15.19 -25.51
CA LEU A 129 15.33 -15.07 -24.17
C LEU A 129 15.37 -16.45 -23.51
N TYR A 130 16.57 -16.94 -23.19
CA TYR A 130 16.74 -18.21 -22.48
C TYR A 130 16.86 -17.97 -20.97
N ILE A 131 15.98 -18.59 -20.19
CA ILE A 131 15.98 -18.54 -18.73
C ILE A 131 16.44 -19.91 -18.21
N ALA A 132 17.59 -19.95 -17.56
CA ALA A 132 18.15 -21.17 -16.97
C ALA A 132 17.57 -21.38 -15.56
N MET A 133 16.90 -22.51 -15.36
CA MET A 133 16.39 -22.99 -14.07
C MET A 133 17.41 -23.87 -13.31
N GLY A 134 18.68 -23.86 -13.73
CA GLY A 134 19.76 -24.72 -13.24
C GLY A 134 21.15 -24.15 -13.56
N PRO A 135 22.21 -24.97 -13.77
CA PRO A 135 23.56 -24.48 -14.04
C PRO A 135 23.59 -23.57 -15.28
N THR A 136 24.23 -22.41 -15.15
CA THR A 136 24.25 -21.37 -16.19
C THR A 136 25.07 -21.81 -17.41
N THR A 137 24.49 -21.68 -18.60
CA THR A 137 25.22 -21.67 -19.88
C THR A 137 25.38 -20.23 -20.37
N TRP A 138 26.41 -19.98 -21.18
CA TRP A 138 26.69 -18.64 -21.73
C TRP A 138 25.46 -18.08 -22.48
N GLY A 139 25.07 -16.84 -22.17
CA GLY A 139 23.96 -16.15 -22.84
C GLY A 139 22.57 -16.36 -22.24
N CYS A 140 22.43 -17.07 -21.11
CA CYS A 140 21.14 -17.27 -20.43
C CYS A 140 21.00 -16.43 -19.15
N VAL A 141 19.77 -16.05 -18.81
CA VAL A 141 19.43 -15.43 -17.52
C VAL A 141 19.30 -16.52 -16.45
N ASN A 142 20.06 -16.42 -15.35
CA ASN A 142 20.01 -17.41 -14.26
C ASN A 142 18.90 -17.08 -13.25
N ALA A 143 17.84 -17.89 -13.23
CA ALA A 143 16.69 -17.68 -12.36
C ALA A 143 17.00 -17.93 -10.87
N GLU A 144 17.87 -18.91 -10.54
CA GLU A 144 18.24 -19.20 -9.15
C GLU A 144 19.06 -18.07 -8.52
N HIS A 145 19.92 -17.43 -9.30
CA HIS A 145 20.67 -16.27 -8.86
C HIS A 145 19.73 -15.10 -8.55
N ILE A 146 18.81 -14.78 -9.47
CA ILE A 146 17.80 -13.72 -9.27
C ILE A 146 16.95 -14.02 -8.04
N LYS A 147 16.54 -15.28 -7.84
CA LYS A 147 15.75 -15.69 -6.67
C LYS A 147 16.45 -15.35 -5.34
N LYS A 148 17.79 -15.45 -5.28
CA LYS A 148 18.57 -15.09 -4.08
C LYS A 148 18.67 -13.59 -3.84
N LEU A 149 18.40 -12.77 -4.86
CA LEU A 149 18.38 -11.32 -4.77
C LEU A 149 17.00 -10.76 -4.38
N ILE A 150 15.95 -11.60 -4.41
CA ILE A 150 14.60 -11.17 -4.02
C ILE A 150 14.61 -10.85 -2.51
N PRO A 151 14.30 -9.61 -2.11
CA PRO A 151 14.17 -9.25 -0.70
C PRO A 151 12.94 -9.91 -0.07
N GLN A 152 12.83 -9.83 1.25
CA GLN A 152 11.63 -10.30 1.94
C GLN A 152 10.37 -9.64 1.37
N LEU A 153 9.37 -10.45 1.04
CA LEU A 153 8.11 -9.97 0.50
C LEU A 153 7.13 -9.54 1.61
N PRO A 154 6.12 -8.71 1.29
CA PRO A 154 5.16 -8.21 2.28
C PRO A 154 4.55 -9.29 3.19
N HIS A 155 4.21 -10.46 2.65
CA HIS A 155 3.65 -11.56 3.42
C HIS A 155 4.64 -12.17 4.44
N GLU A 156 5.92 -12.28 4.08
CA GLU A 156 6.99 -12.77 4.95
C GLU A 156 7.26 -11.76 6.06
N ILE A 157 7.26 -10.47 5.71
CA ILE A 157 7.43 -9.37 6.67
C ILE A 157 6.28 -9.37 7.68
N ARG A 158 5.02 -9.47 7.24
CA ARG A 158 3.86 -9.55 8.15
C ARG A 158 3.95 -10.75 9.09
N LYS A 159 4.42 -11.90 8.58
CA LYS A 159 4.63 -13.10 9.40
C LYS A 159 5.72 -12.86 10.46
N HIS A 160 6.85 -12.30 10.05
CA HIS A 160 7.96 -11.95 10.96
C HIS A 160 7.52 -10.97 12.06
N LEU A 161 6.80 -9.90 11.70
CA LEU A 161 6.28 -8.93 12.66
C LEU A 161 5.32 -9.55 13.69
N LYS A 162 4.55 -10.56 13.30
CA LYS A 162 3.67 -11.28 14.21
C LYS A 162 4.43 -12.24 15.13
N GLU A 163 5.26 -13.09 14.54
CA GLU A 163 5.87 -14.22 15.24
C GLU A 163 7.06 -13.78 16.10
N GLU A 164 7.94 -12.93 15.55
CA GLU A 164 9.18 -12.53 16.22
C GLU A 164 9.04 -11.22 17.00
N CYS A 165 8.17 -10.31 16.55
CA CYS A 165 7.93 -9.01 17.22
C CYS A 165 6.66 -8.98 18.07
N ASN A 166 5.88 -10.07 18.11
CA ASN A 166 4.61 -10.20 18.85
C ASN A 166 3.62 -9.04 18.57
N LEU A 167 3.59 -8.55 17.32
CA LEU A 167 2.64 -7.53 16.90
C LEU A 167 1.30 -8.15 16.53
N THR A 168 0.23 -7.39 16.74
CA THR A 168 -1.11 -7.79 16.29
C THR A 168 -1.19 -7.83 14.76
N THR A 169 -2.18 -8.57 14.23
CA THR A 169 -2.44 -8.61 12.78
C THR A 169 -2.66 -7.23 12.19
N GLU A 170 -3.42 -6.39 12.88
CA GLU A 170 -3.73 -5.04 12.43
C GLU A 170 -2.47 -4.17 12.35
N GLN A 171 -1.63 -4.18 13.39
CA GLN A 171 -0.36 -3.44 13.39
C GLN A 171 0.56 -3.89 12.27
N ALA A 172 0.70 -5.21 12.04
CA ALA A 172 1.53 -5.74 10.97
C ALA A 172 1.01 -5.32 9.58
N ILE A 173 -0.30 -5.31 9.37
CA ILE A 173 -0.91 -4.85 8.12
C ILE A 173 -0.65 -3.35 7.90
N ILE A 174 -0.87 -2.51 8.92
CA ILE A 174 -0.67 -1.06 8.83
C ILE A 174 0.79 -0.75 8.49
N LEU A 175 1.75 -1.34 9.22
CA LEU A 175 3.16 -1.12 8.97
C LEU A 175 3.54 -1.51 7.54
N VAL A 176 3.13 -2.70 7.08
CA VAL A 176 3.50 -3.19 5.75
C VAL A 176 2.82 -2.44 4.61
N ASN A 177 1.61 -1.92 4.82
CA ASN A 177 0.93 -1.08 3.84
C ASN A 177 1.53 0.33 3.72
N GLU A 178 2.23 0.78 4.76
CA GLU A 178 2.89 2.08 4.83
C GLU A 178 4.40 1.88 4.94
N LEU A 179 5.07 1.67 3.80
CA LEU A 179 6.49 1.31 3.74
C LEU A 179 7.40 2.27 4.52
N LYS A 180 7.03 3.55 4.59
CA LYS A 180 7.75 4.56 5.38
C LYS A 180 7.69 4.27 6.89
N LEU A 181 6.54 3.83 7.39
CA LEU A 181 6.39 3.38 8.77
C LEU A 181 7.13 2.06 9.00
N LEU A 182 7.07 1.11 8.07
CA LEU A 182 7.84 -0.13 8.16
C LEU A 182 9.34 0.13 8.24
N ARG A 183 9.87 1.00 7.38
CA ARG A 183 11.29 1.38 7.40
C ARG A 183 11.66 2.05 8.72
N ALA A 184 10.84 2.98 9.20
CA ALA A 184 11.05 3.61 10.50
C ALA A 184 11.06 2.58 11.65
N PHE A 185 10.08 1.68 11.68
CA PHE A 185 9.99 0.60 12.66
C PHE A 185 11.26 -0.26 12.67
N THR A 186 11.71 -0.70 11.50
CA THR A 186 12.93 -1.52 11.37
C THR A 186 14.16 -0.75 11.81
N SER A 187 14.31 0.52 11.40
CA SER A 187 15.45 1.35 11.81
C SER A 187 15.49 1.62 13.32
N ILE A 188 14.35 1.90 13.95
CA ILE A 188 14.27 2.10 15.41
C ILE A 188 14.63 0.80 16.14
N SER A 189 14.08 -0.32 15.68
CA SER A 189 14.30 -1.64 16.29
C SER A 189 15.76 -2.11 16.21
N LEU A 190 16.51 -1.70 15.17
CA LEU A 190 17.93 -2.03 15.03
C LEU A 190 18.84 -1.18 15.93
N ASN A 191 18.47 0.06 16.22
CA ASN A 191 19.33 1.01 16.93
C ASN A 191 19.39 0.76 18.44
N LYS A 192 18.30 0.25 19.04
CA LYS A 192 18.19 0.02 20.48
C LYS A 192 17.34 -1.21 20.75
N LYS A 193 17.66 -1.96 21.82
CA LYS A 193 16.80 -3.05 22.31
C LYS A 193 15.56 -2.48 22.98
N LEU A 194 14.58 -2.10 22.17
CA LEU A 194 13.32 -1.52 22.58
C LEU A 194 12.18 -2.50 22.34
N ASN A 195 11.11 -2.39 23.13
CA ASN A 195 9.92 -3.19 22.95
C ASN A 195 9.26 -2.88 21.59
N ALA A 196 9.19 -3.88 20.71
CA ALA A 196 8.63 -3.75 19.36
C ALA A 196 7.17 -3.26 19.37
N THR A 197 6.35 -3.73 20.32
CA THR A 197 4.97 -3.29 20.47
C THR A 197 4.88 -1.80 20.81
N LEU A 198 5.78 -1.28 21.65
CA LEU A 198 5.83 0.15 21.95
C LEU A 198 6.23 0.98 20.73
N ILE A 199 7.20 0.52 19.93
CA ILE A 199 7.59 1.18 18.67
C ILE A 199 6.38 1.23 17.72
N ALA A 200 5.71 0.10 17.51
CA ALA A 200 4.56 0.01 16.62
C ALA A 200 3.41 0.92 17.09
N ASN A 201 3.09 0.91 18.39
CA ASN A 201 2.07 1.79 18.96
C ASN A 201 2.41 3.26 18.78
N LEU A 202 3.67 3.65 19.01
CA LEU A 202 4.12 5.03 18.83
C LEU A 202 3.98 5.48 17.37
N LEU A 203 4.37 4.64 16.42
CA LEU A 203 4.28 4.96 14.99
C LEU A 203 2.83 5.02 14.49
N ILE A 204 1.98 4.10 14.93
CA ILE A 204 0.60 3.96 14.42
C ILE A 204 -0.37 4.87 15.17
N ASN A 205 -0.42 4.77 16.50
CA ASN A 205 -1.46 5.43 17.30
C ASN A 205 -1.13 6.88 17.60
N ASP A 206 0.15 7.21 17.79
CA ASP A 206 0.56 8.59 18.09
C ASP A 206 0.95 9.34 16.81
N PHE A 207 1.92 8.83 16.07
CA PHE A 207 2.49 9.55 14.94
C PHE A 207 1.55 9.58 13.73
N LEU A 208 1.12 8.44 13.20
CA LEU A 208 0.23 8.40 12.04
C LEU A 208 -1.12 9.08 12.33
N SER A 209 -1.67 8.91 13.53
CA SER A 209 -2.87 9.63 13.99
C SER A 209 -2.70 11.15 13.97
N LEU A 210 -1.53 11.65 14.43
CA LEU A 210 -1.22 13.08 14.42
C LEU A 210 -1.08 13.61 12.99
N VAL A 211 -0.37 12.90 12.11
CA VAL A 211 -0.22 13.24 10.69
C VAL A 211 -1.59 13.35 10.01
N ASN A 212 -2.47 12.37 10.25
CA ASN A 212 -3.83 12.36 9.73
C ASN A 212 -4.67 13.52 10.27
N LYS A 213 -4.54 13.85 11.56
CA LYS A 213 -5.24 14.98 12.19
C LYS A 213 -4.84 16.32 11.58
N GLU A 214 -3.55 16.51 11.33
CA GLU A 214 -3.00 17.72 10.70
C GLU A 214 -3.16 17.72 9.17
N LYS A 215 -3.73 16.65 8.59
CA LYS A 215 -3.92 16.46 7.13
C LYS A 215 -2.61 16.62 6.34
N MET A 216 -1.50 16.19 6.95
CA MET A 216 -0.20 16.20 6.30
C MET A 216 -0.01 14.92 5.48
N ASP A 217 0.79 15.02 4.43
CA ASP A 217 1.22 13.86 3.66
C ASP A 217 2.41 13.19 4.35
N LEU A 218 2.28 11.89 4.62
CA LEU A 218 3.32 11.11 5.27
C LEU A 218 4.60 11.12 4.44
N ASP A 219 4.51 11.15 3.11
CA ASP A 219 5.66 11.14 2.20
C ASP A 219 6.54 12.39 2.34
N GLY A 220 5.96 13.53 2.71
CA GLY A 220 6.68 14.79 2.97
C GLY A 220 7.40 14.86 4.32
N ILE A 221 7.15 13.94 5.25
CA ILE A 221 7.63 14.05 6.65
C ILE A 221 8.87 13.18 6.88
N THR A 222 9.97 13.75 7.37
CA THR A 222 11.15 12.98 7.76
C THR A 222 10.96 12.34 9.13
N ILE A 223 11.00 11.00 9.20
CA ILE A 223 10.95 10.25 10.46
C ILE A 223 12.38 9.99 10.93
N ASN A 224 12.82 10.62 12.02
CA ASN A 224 14.16 10.42 12.58
C ASN A 224 14.17 9.21 13.54
N PRO A 225 14.79 8.06 13.20
CA PRO A 225 14.75 6.87 14.04
C PRO A 225 15.35 7.07 15.44
N SER A 226 16.36 7.94 15.59
CA SER A 226 16.97 8.21 16.90
C SER A 226 15.99 8.92 17.82
N PHE A 227 15.29 9.94 17.32
CA PHE A 227 14.32 10.71 18.09
C PHE A 227 13.16 9.83 18.57
N PHE A 228 12.59 9.01 17.68
CA PHE A 228 11.54 8.07 18.07
C PHE A 228 12.06 7.01 19.05
N GLY A 229 13.27 6.49 18.84
CA GLY A 229 13.88 5.53 19.76
C GLY A 229 14.09 6.09 21.17
N ASP A 230 14.47 7.36 21.29
CA ASP A 230 14.59 8.06 22.57
C ASP A 230 13.21 8.20 23.27
N ILE A 231 12.14 8.50 22.53
CA ILE A 231 10.77 8.56 23.10
C ILE A 231 10.31 7.18 23.57
N VAL A 232 10.53 6.14 22.76
CA VAL A 232 10.17 4.75 23.15
C VAL A 232 10.94 4.32 24.39
N GLU A 233 12.21 4.67 24.51
CA GLU A 233 13.02 4.38 25.70
C GLU A 233 12.44 5.06 26.96
N LEU A 234 12.09 6.35 26.86
CA LEU A 234 11.45 7.07 27.97
C LEU A 234 10.09 6.47 28.34
N LEU A 235 9.32 6.00 27.36
CA LEU A 235 8.04 5.32 27.59
C LEU A 235 8.25 3.97 28.29
N GLN A 236 9.21 3.18 27.83
CA GLN A 236 9.54 1.88 28.41
C GLN A 236 10.03 2.01 29.85
N ASN A 237 10.70 3.12 30.18
CA ASN A 237 11.15 3.44 31.53
C ASN A 237 10.11 4.20 32.37
N GLU A 238 8.88 4.36 31.87
CA GLU A 238 7.76 5.07 32.54
C GLU A 238 8.07 6.53 32.95
N MET A 239 9.05 7.17 32.31
CA MET A 239 9.51 8.54 32.62
C MET A 239 8.61 9.62 31.99
N VAL A 240 7.87 9.27 30.94
CA VAL A 240 6.99 10.20 30.21
C VAL A 240 5.55 9.70 30.19
N SER A 241 4.61 10.63 30.35
CA SER A 241 3.19 10.36 30.15
C SER A 241 2.83 10.36 28.66
N HIS A 242 1.73 9.71 28.30
CA HIS A 242 1.19 9.71 26.93
C HIS A 242 0.90 11.13 26.41
N LYS A 243 0.50 12.08 27.28
CA LYS A 243 0.29 13.49 26.87
C LYS A 243 1.61 14.15 26.44
N SER A 244 2.70 13.77 27.08
CA SER A 244 4.05 14.29 26.80
C SER A 244 4.55 13.80 25.46
N VAL A 245 4.25 12.53 25.13
CA VAL A 245 4.55 11.97 23.81
C VAL A 245 3.87 12.74 22.70
N GLN A 246 2.57 13.00 22.82
CA GLN A 246 1.82 13.77 21.81
C GLN A 246 2.40 15.18 21.62
N PHE A 247 2.80 15.83 22.73
CA PHE A 247 3.48 17.12 22.67
C PHE A 247 4.83 17.04 21.94
N LEU A 248 5.67 16.06 22.28
CA LEU A 248 6.98 15.84 21.64
C LEU A 248 6.84 15.57 20.14
N MET A 249 5.85 14.77 19.75
CA MET A 249 5.54 14.49 18.34
C MET A 249 5.10 15.77 17.59
N GLY A 250 4.25 16.59 18.22
CA GLY A 250 3.83 17.86 17.64
C GLY A 250 4.98 18.84 17.43
N GLU A 251 5.94 18.90 18.36
CA GLU A 251 7.14 19.74 18.20
C GLU A 251 8.10 19.20 17.14
N MET A 252 8.22 17.88 16.99
CA MET A 252 9.01 17.26 15.95
C MET A 252 8.48 17.60 14.54
N LEU A 253 7.16 17.61 14.36
CA LEU A 253 6.55 18.00 13.08
C LEU A 253 6.80 19.47 12.71
N LYS A 254 7.00 20.35 13.70
CA LYS A 254 7.33 21.77 13.47
C LYS A 254 8.83 22.01 13.26
N SER A 255 9.68 21.17 13.86
CA SER A 255 11.14 21.29 13.74
C SER A 255 11.82 19.93 13.73
N THR A 256 12.46 19.58 12.62
CA THR A 256 13.12 18.29 12.39
C THR A 256 14.51 18.16 13.03
N SER A 257 15.07 19.24 13.57
CA SER A 257 16.46 19.29 14.05
C SER A 257 16.63 19.13 15.56
N LYS A 258 15.56 19.14 16.35
CA LYS A 258 15.66 19.13 17.82
C LYS A 258 15.76 17.70 18.35
N THR A 259 16.65 17.49 19.31
CA THR A 259 16.73 16.20 20.04
C THR A 259 15.65 16.12 21.11
N VAL A 260 15.28 14.90 21.53
CA VAL A 260 14.31 14.72 22.63
C VAL A 260 14.77 15.47 23.89
N LYS A 261 16.07 15.42 24.20
CA LYS A 261 16.67 16.15 25.34
C LYS A 261 16.49 17.66 25.25
N GLU A 262 16.74 18.24 24.08
CA GLU A 262 16.55 19.69 23.89
C GLU A 262 15.08 20.10 24.04
N VAL A 263 14.13 19.27 23.60
CA VAL A 263 12.70 19.57 23.76
C VAL A 263 12.26 19.42 25.21
N THR A 264 12.75 18.41 25.93
CA THR A 264 12.42 18.21 27.36
C THR A 264 13.06 19.26 28.26
N GLU A 265 14.31 19.67 28.01
CA GLU A 265 15.00 20.73 28.77
C GLU A 265 14.36 22.11 28.56
N ASN A 266 14.01 22.46 27.32
CA ASN A 266 13.26 23.69 27.01
C ASN A 266 11.84 23.68 27.59
N CYS A 267 11.27 22.50 27.87
CA CYS A 267 9.96 22.38 28.53
C CYS A 267 10.05 22.47 30.05
N ALA A 268 11.12 21.97 30.68
CA ALA A 268 11.30 22.02 32.13
C ALA A 268 11.38 23.46 32.69
N SER A 269 11.78 24.43 31.85
CA SER A 269 11.82 25.86 32.17
C SER A 269 10.46 26.57 32.08
N SER A 270 9.45 25.94 31.48
CA SER A 270 8.08 26.45 31.37
C SER A 270 7.19 25.90 32.49
N LYS A 271 6.60 26.78 33.32
CA LYS A 271 5.70 26.41 34.45
C LYS A 271 4.50 25.53 34.03
N PHE A 272 4.12 25.52 32.75
CA PHE A 272 2.99 24.74 32.23
C PHE A 272 3.32 23.24 32.02
N ASN A 273 4.61 22.87 31.96
CA ASN A 273 5.05 21.55 31.52
C ASN A 273 5.56 20.61 32.64
N LYS A 274 5.65 21.09 33.89
CA LYS A 274 6.09 20.25 35.03
C LYS A 274 5.15 19.08 35.35
N THR A 275 3.91 19.12 34.88
CA THR A 275 2.93 18.03 35.06
C THR A 275 3.10 16.90 34.03
N LEU A 276 3.85 17.14 32.95
CA LEU A 276 3.99 16.21 31.83
C LEU A 276 5.19 15.26 31.99
N PHE A 277 6.24 15.68 32.68
CA PHE A 277 7.47 14.88 32.82
C PHE A 277 7.64 14.46 34.27
N ARG A 278 7.70 13.14 34.54
CA ARG A 278 8.08 12.60 35.84
C ARG A 278 9.62 12.61 35.91
N LEU A 279 10.18 13.79 36.12
CA LEU A 279 11.60 13.96 36.49
C LEU A 279 11.77 13.77 37.99
#